data_AF-A0A660Y8S7-F1
#
_entry.id   AF-A0A660Y8S7-F1
#
_cell.length_a   1.000
_cell.length_b   1.000
_cell.length_c   1.000
_cell.angle_alpha   90.00
_cell.angle_beta   90.00
_cell.angle_gamma   90.00
#
_symmetry.space_group_name_H-M   'P 1'
#
loop_
_entity.id
_entity.type
_entity.pdbx_description
1 polymer ?
#
loop_
_entity_poly.entity_id
_entity_poly.type
_entity_poly.pdbx_seq_one_letter_code
_entity_poly.pdbx_strand_id
1 'polypeptide(L)'
;MRTVGKTVLMLCAAAMLLSVTVFDPSEITSKILVRFVGTAPQRVEEEQEVVADTQLQSLLRSIREDRVREKLGRFASMGSRVVGYPGCEEAYEFVRGCFEEIGLEDIATETFDVTVPVDKGAQLTFLDSAPRTPDHSPLTTPLYGLWPNGVRTPSLPTEGIEGDLVYGG
;
A
#
# COMPACT_ATOMS: atom_id res chain seq x y z
N MET A 1 -64.93 39.85 6.91
CA MET A 1 -63.85 39.57 7.87
C MET A 1 -62.86 38.47 7.43
N ARG A 2 -63.25 37.48 6.60
CA ARG A 2 -62.35 36.38 6.15
C ARG A 2 -61.22 36.78 5.19
N THR A 3 -61.41 37.82 4.37
CA THR A 3 -60.41 38.27 3.38
C THR A 3 -59.27 39.07 4.00
N VAL A 4 -59.56 39.90 5.00
CA VAL A 4 -58.55 40.70 5.72
C VAL A 4 -57.58 39.82 6.51
N GLY A 5 -58.07 38.75 7.13
CA GLY A 5 -57.20 37.78 7.81
C GLY A 5 -56.26 37.04 6.86
N LYS A 6 -56.72 36.72 5.64
CA LYS A 6 -55.91 36.05 4.62
C LYS A 6 -54.82 36.94 4.05
N THR A 7 -55.10 38.23 3.83
CA THR A 7 -54.08 39.17 3.36
C THR A 7 -53.01 39.42 4.42
N VAL A 8 -53.39 39.57 5.69
CA VAL A 8 -52.40 39.70 6.78
C VAL A 8 -51.52 38.46 6.90
N LEU A 9 -52.12 37.26 6.81
CA LEU A 9 -51.36 36.01 6.88
C LEU A 9 -50.38 35.86 5.71
N MET A 10 -50.80 36.20 4.48
CA MET A 10 -49.93 36.18 3.31
C MET A 10 -48.78 37.19 3.43
N LEU A 11 -49.03 38.36 4.01
CA LEU A 11 -48.02 39.40 4.20
C LEU A 11 -46.99 38.98 5.26
N CYS A 12 -47.44 38.34 6.36
CA CYS A 12 -46.54 37.72 7.34
C CYS A 12 -45.72 36.58 6.74
N ALA A 13 -46.33 35.70 5.94
CA ALA A 13 -45.63 34.60 5.29
C ALA A 13 -44.57 35.11 4.28
N ALA A 14 -44.92 36.12 3.49
CA ALA A 14 -43.98 36.77 2.58
C ALA A 14 -42.82 37.46 3.34
N ALA A 15 -43.11 38.13 4.44
CA ALA A 15 -42.09 38.74 5.29
C ALA A 15 -41.15 37.70 5.94
N MET A 16 -41.69 36.55 6.37
CA MET A 16 -40.88 35.45 6.90
C MET A 16 -39.98 34.82 5.82
N LEU A 17 -40.50 34.61 4.61
CA LEU A 17 -39.70 34.10 3.49
C LEU A 17 -38.61 35.08 3.06
N LEU A 18 -38.93 36.38 2.99
CA LEU A 18 -37.95 37.44 2.72
C LEU A 18 -36.88 37.52 3.81
N SER A 19 -37.27 37.33 5.08
CA SER A 19 -36.34 37.31 6.21
C SER A 19 -35.31 36.19 6.07
N VAL A 20 -35.69 35.00 5.62
CA VAL A 20 -34.75 33.87 5.47
C VAL A 20 -33.81 34.07 4.27
N THR A 21 -34.26 34.77 3.23
CA THR A 21 -33.41 35.07 2.06
C THR A 21 -32.46 36.24 2.25
N VAL A 22 -32.80 37.20 3.13
CA VAL A 22 -32.00 38.42 3.36
C VAL A 22 -31.11 38.29 4.60
N PHE A 23 -31.54 37.54 5.62
CA PHE A 23 -30.74 37.29 6.81
C PHE A 23 -30.11 35.90 6.71
N ASP A 24 -28.86 35.86 6.25
CA ASP A 24 -28.03 34.67 6.41
C ASP A 24 -27.73 34.47 7.91
N PRO A 25 -28.27 33.42 8.56
CA PRO A 25 -28.08 33.22 10.00
C PRO A 25 -26.60 33.05 10.37
N SER A 26 -25.76 32.62 9.42
CA SER A 26 -24.32 32.45 9.61
C SER A 26 -23.58 33.78 9.78
N GLU A 27 -24.02 34.84 9.10
CA GLU A 27 -23.45 36.18 9.25
C GLU A 27 -23.79 36.80 10.60
N ILE A 28 -25.02 36.64 11.07
CA ILE A 28 -25.44 37.18 12.37
C ILE A 28 -24.68 36.45 13.49
N THR A 29 -24.61 35.12 13.39
CA THR A 29 -23.94 34.28 14.38
C THR A 29 -22.44 34.60 14.44
N SER A 30 -21.77 34.76 13.29
CA SER A 30 -20.34 35.15 13.26
C SER A 30 -20.11 36.57 13.80
N LYS A 31 -20.96 37.55 13.46
CA LYS A 31 -20.85 38.92 13.98
C LYS A 31 -21.04 38.98 15.51
N ILE A 32 -21.98 38.22 16.06
CA ILE A 32 -22.19 38.12 17.52
C ILE A 32 -21.01 37.42 18.18
N LEU A 33 -20.51 36.31 17.60
CA LEU A 33 -19.38 35.55 18.14
C LEU A 33 -18.09 36.39 18.16
N VAL A 34 -17.78 37.11 17.07
CA VAL A 34 -16.64 38.04 16.99
C VAL A 34 -16.76 39.13 18.04
N ARG A 35 -17.97 39.67 18.23
CA ARG A 35 -18.21 40.78 19.16
C ARG A 35 -18.04 40.38 20.63
N PHE A 36 -18.38 39.15 21.00
CA PHE A 36 -18.37 38.68 22.39
C PHE A 36 -17.18 37.78 22.76
N VAL A 37 -16.65 37.00 21.82
CA VAL A 37 -15.59 36.01 22.06
C VAL A 37 -14.27 36.43 21.39
N GLY A 38 -14.29 37.43 20.50
CA GLY A 38 -13.09 37.98 19.86
C GLY A 38 -12.49 37.12 18.75
N THR A 39 -13.01 35.91 18.54
CA THR A 39 -12.62 35.00 17.46
C THR A 39 -13.74 34.88 16.44
N ALA A 40 -13.45 35.23 15.20
CA ALA A 40 -14.28 34.79 14.08
C ALA A 40 -14.10 33.28 13.93
N PRO A 41 -15.15 32.49 13.64
CA PRO A 41 -14.90 31.17 13.08
C PRO A 41 -14.01 31.39 11.85
N GLN A 42 -12.91 30.63 11.73
CA GLN A 42 -12.20 30.60 10.46
C GLN A 42 -13.23 30.15 9.43
N ARG A 43 -13.67 31.08 8.59
CA ARG A 43 -14.27 30.70 7.32
C ARG A 43 -13.16 29.88 6.68
N VAL A 44 -13.38 28.58 6.52
CA VAL A 44 -12.62 27.83 5.53
C VAL A 44 -12.93 28.61 4.26
N GLU A 45 -12.02 29.49 3.85
CA GLU A 45 -12.06 30.05 2.51
C GLU A 45 -12.25 28.82 1.64
N GLU A 46 -13.37 28.79 0.88
CA GLU A 46 -13.62 27.71 -0.06
C GLU A 46 -12.29 27.42 -0.71
N GLU A 47 -11.78 26.20 -0.46
CA GLU A 47 -10.46 25.76 -0.89
C GLU A 47 -10.31 26.28 -2.31
N GLN A 48 -9.46 27.30 -2.50
CA GLN A 48 -9.30 27.89 -3.83
C GLN A 48 -9.05 26.71 -4.73
N GLU A 49 -9.97 26.48 -5.68
CA GLU A 49 -9.93 25.34 -6.57
C GLU A 49 -8.49 25.28 -7.07
N VAL A 50 -7.73 24.29 -6.61
CA VAL A 50 -6.31 24.21 -6.91
C VAL A 50 -6.31 23.99 -8.41
N VAL A 51 -6.11 25.07 -9.17
CA VAL A 51 -6.04 25.04 -10.62
C VAL A 51 -4.86 24.12 -10.88
N ALA A 52 -5.18 22.86 -11.17
CA ALA A 52 -4.18 21.82 -11.29
C ALA A 52 -3.23 22.30 -12.37
N ASP A 53 -1.98 22.56 -11.97
CA ASP A 53 -0.94 23.06 -12.84
C ASP A 53 -0.99 22.23 -14.14
N THR A 54 -0.99 22.90 -15.29
CA THR A 54 -1.01 22.22 -16.59
C THR A 54 0.15 21.22 -16.68
N GLN A 55 1.26 21.45 -15.98
CA GLN A 55 2.37 20.51 -15.81
C GLN A 55 2.00 19.30 -14.94
N LEU A 56 1.29 19.48 -13.83
CA LEU A 56 0.81 18.37 -13.01
C LEU A 56 -0.16 17.47 -13.81
N GLN A 57 -1.08 18.08 -14.54
CA GLN A 57 -2.04 17.35 -15.39
C GLN A 57 -1.34 16.59 -16.53
N SER A 58 -0.29 17.15 -17.13
CA SER A 58 0.48 16.44 -18.15
C SER A 58 1.30 15.29 -17.57
N LEU A 59 1.90 15.47 -16.39
CA LEU A 59 2.59 14.41 -15.65
C LEU A 59 1.65 13.25 -15.30
N LEU A 60 0.46 13.54 -14.76
CA LEU A 60 -0.52 12.50 -14.43
C LEU A 60 -0.94 11.68 -15.66
N ARG A 61 -1.06 12.32 -16.83
CA ARG A 61 -1.35 11.64 -18.10
C ARG A 61 -0.19 10.80 -18.63
N SER A 62 1.05 11.10 -18.21
CA SER A 62 2.23 10.34 -18.61
C SER A 62 2.39 9.01 -17.84
N ILE A 63 1.70 8.86 -16.71
CA ILE A 63 1.68 7.62 -15.93
C ILE A 63 0.84 6.60 -16.69
N ARG A 64 1.48 5.49 -17.09
CA ARG A 64 0.80 4.42 -17.81
C ARG A 64 0.78 3.13 -16.96
N GLU A 65 -0.41 2.55 -16.82
CA GLU A 65 -0.62 1.32 -16.04
C GLU A 65 0.17 0.14 -16.61
N ASP A 66 0.27 0.03 -17.94
CA ASP A 66 0.98 -1.06 -18.61
C ASP A 66 2.47 -1.10 -18.25
N ARG A 67 3.13 0.07 -18.15
CA ARG A 67 4.52 0.17 -17.69
C ARG A 67 4.68 -0.29 -16.23
N VAL A 68 3.71 0.02 -15.37
CA VAL A 68 3.72 -0.44 -13.97
C VAL A 68 3.57 -1.96 -13.92
N ARG A 69 2.64 -2.50 -14.69
CA ARG A 69 2.39 -3.94 -14.79
C ARG A 69 3.60 -4.70 -15.33
N GLU A 70 4.25 -4.18 -16.36
CA GLU A 70 5.48 -4.74 -16.92
C GLU A 70 6.59 -4.82 -15.87
N LYS A 71 6.86 -3.71 -15.15
CA LYS A 71 7.86 -3.68 -14.08
C LYS A 71 7.52 -4.65 -12.95
N LEU A 72 6.26 -4.73 -12.53
CA LEU A 72 5.81 -5.71 -11.55
C LEU A 72 6.02 -7.14 -12.03
N GLY A 73 5.72 -7.44 -13.29
CA GLY A 73 5.98 -8.73 -13.91
C GLY A 73 7.47 -9.08 -13.89
N ARG A 74 8.33 -8.09 -14.18
CA ARG A 74 9.79 -8.27 -14.11
C ARG A 74 10.24 -8.62 -12.69
N PHE A 75 9.83 -7.86 -11.67
CA PHE A 75 10.15 -8.17 -10.27
C PHE A 75 9.60 -9.50 -9.78
N ALA A 76 8.42 -9.91 -10.24
CA ALA A 76 7.83 -11.20 -9.88
C ALA A 76 8.60 -12.38 -10.51
N SER A 77 9.28 -12.16 -11.64
CA SER A 77 10.05 -13.19 -12.35
C SER A 77 11.42 -13.50 -11.74
N MET A 78 11.97 -12.60 -10.90
CA MET A 78 13.33 -12.70 -10.31
C MET A 78 13.45 -13.75 -9.19
N GLY A 79 12.39 -14.48 -8.85
CA GLY A 79 12.39 -15.38 -7.69
C GLY A 79 12.43 -14.63 -6.35
N SER A 80 13.09 -15.21 -5.34
CA SER A 80 13.21 -14.58 -4.02
C SER A 80 14.12 -13.36 -4.08
N ARG A 81 13.57 -12.21 -3.66
CA ARG A 81 14.29 -10.93 -3.54
C ARG A 81 14.69 -10.60 -2.10
N VAL A 82 14.69 -11.60 -1.23
CA VAL A 82 15.25 -11.48 0.12
C VAL A 82 16.75 -11.25 0.00
N VAL A 83 17.32 -10.39 0.86
CA VAL A 83 18.76 -10.10 0.86
C VAL A 83 19.57 -11.40 0.96
N GLY A 84 20.63 -11.52 0.15
CA GLY A 84 21.45 -12.72 0.04
C GLY A 84 20.96 -13.77 -0.99
N TYR A 85 19.75 -13.63 -1.51
CA TYR A 85 19.25 -14.47 -2.61
C TYR A 85 19.54 -13.83 -3.98
N PRO A 86 19.70 -14.62 -5.06
CA PRO A 86 20.04 -14.11 -6.39
C PRO A 86 19.07 -13.06 -6.94
N GLY A 87 17.77 -13.18 -6.64
CA GLY A 87 16.76 -12.23 -7.09
C GLY A 87 16.93 -10.83 -6.49
N CYS A 88 17.59 -10.70 -5.33
CA CYS A 88 17.91 -9.40 -4.75
C CYS A 88 18.93 -8.65 -5.60
N GLU A 89 19.95 -9.35 -6.09
CA GLU A 89 20.97 -8.77 -6.97
C GLU A 89 20.37 -8.39 -8.33
N GLU A 90 19.57 -9.29 -8.92
CA GLU A 90 18.89 -9.01 -10.20
C GLU A 90 17.94 -7.80 -10.09
N ALA A 91 17.26 -7.65 -8.94
CA ALA A 91 16.42 -6.51 -8.65
C ALA A 91 17.21 -5.20 -8.51
N TYR A 92 18.38 -5.23 -7.85
CA TYR A 92 19.28 -4.09 -7.74
C TYR A 92 19.75 -3.63 -9.12
N GLU A 93 20.27 -4.55 -9.93
CA GLU A 93 20.74 -4.24 -11.29
C GLU A 93 19.61 -3.70 -12.18
N PHE A 94 18.40 -4.25 -12.05
CA PHE A 94 17.24 -3.74 -12.78
C PHE A 94 16.86 -2.31 -12.40
N VAL A 95 16.85 -1.98 -11.10
CA VAL A 95 16.53 -0.62 -10.63
C VAL A 95 17.61 0.37 -11.06
N ARG A 96 18.88 -0.02 -10.92
CA ARG A 96 20.01 0.78 -11.37
C ARG A 96 19.94 1.05 -12.87
N GLY A 97 19.70 0.02 -13.68
CA GLY A 97 19.49 0.15 -15.11
C GLY A 97 18.32 1.09 -15.44
N CYS A 98 17.21 1.03 -14.70
CA CYS A 98 16.10 1.97 -14.87
C CYS A 98 16.51 3.43 -14.61
N PHE A 99 17.42 3.70 -13.65
CA PHE A 99 17.93 5.04 -13.39
C PHE A 99 18.85 5.54 -14.50
N GLU A 100 19.71 4.66 -15.02
CA GLU A 100 20.57 4.94 -16.17
C GLU A 100 19.72 5.23 -17.43
N GLU A 101 18.68 4.44 -17.69
CA GLU A 101 17.78 4.59 -18.84
C GLU A 101 17.02 5.91 -18.87
N ILE A 102 16.62 6.45 -17.71
CA ILE A 102 15.93 7.74 -17.62
C ILE A 102 16.90 8.94 -17.61
N GLY A 103 18.21 8.68 -17.67
CA GLY A 103 19.25 9.71 -17.76
C GLY A 103 19.57 10.39 -16.43
N LEU A 104 19.40 9.72 -15.29
CA LEU A 104 19.90 10.24 -14.02
C LEU A 104 21.45 10.24 -14.03
N GLU A 105 22.02 11.33 -13.54
CA GLU A 105 23.46 11.48 -13.33
C GLU A 105 23.81 11.12 -11.87
N ASP A 106 25.10 10.89 -11.59
CA ASP A 106 25.63 10.63 -10.24
C ASP A 106 24.97 9.45 -9.48
N ILE A 107 24.65 8.37 -10.19
CA ILE A 107 24.09 7.15 -9.59
C ILE A 107 25.14 6.48 -8.69
N ALA A 108 24.87 6.46 -7.38
CA ALA A 108 25.71 5.83 -6.37
C ALA A 108 25.04 4.61 -5.75
N THR A 109 25.84 3.68 -5.26
CA THR A 109 25.39 2.50 -4.51
C THR A 109 26.08 2.48 -3.14
N GLU A 110 25.30 2.41 -2.08
CA GLU A 110 25.80 2.26 -0.72
C GLU A 110 25.64 0.80 -0.30
N THR A 111 26.76 0.18 0.10
CA THR A 111 26.79 -1.22 0.52
C THR A 111 26.94 -1.31 2.03
N PHE A 112 26.33 -2.35 2.61
CA PHE A 112 26.42 -2.63 4.04
C PHE A 112 26.32 -4.13 4.27
N ASP A 113 27.02 -4.61 5.29
CA ASP A 113 27.02 -6.03 5.64
C ASP A 113 25.85 -6.38 6.54
N VAL A 114 25.15 -7.46 6.22
CA VAL A 114 24.08 -8.03 7.05
C VAL A 114 24.22 -9.54 7.17
N THR A 115 23.83 -10.08 8.32
CA THR A 115 23.69 -11.52 8.50
C THR A 115 22.26 -11.92 8.18
N VAL A 116 22.08 -12.75 7.16
CA VAL A 116 20.76 -13.21 6.70
C VAL A 116 20.72 -14.74 6.65
N PRO A 117 19.62 -15.37 7.07
CA PRO A 117 19.43 -16.80 6.88
C PRO A 117 19.23 -17.09 5.38
N VAL A 118 20.06 -17.99 4.83
CA VAL A 118 19.93 -18.44 3.44
C VAL A 118 19.48 -19.90 3.45
N ASP A 119 18.28 -20.13 2.91
CA ASP A 119 17.74 -21.47 2.70
C ASP A 119 18.48 -22.16 1.54
N LYS A 120 19.12 -23.29 1.85
CA LYS A 120 19.83 -24.14 0.88
C LYS A 120 18.96 -25.30 0.39
N GLY A 121 17.70 -25.34 0.80
CA GLY A 121 16.78 -26.44 0.58
C GLY A 121 16.95 -27.56 1.60
N ALA A 122 15.92 -28.38 1.71
CA ALA A 122 15.91 -29.62 2.44
C ALA A 122 15.00 -30.63 1.71
N GLN A 123 15.17 -31.91 2.03
CA GLN A 123 14.36 -32.98 1.46
C GLN A 123 14.05 -34.03 2.51
N LEU A 124 12.87 -34.65 2.37
CA LEU A 124 12.45 -35.80 3.15
C LEU A 124 12.40 -37.01 2.21
N THR A 125 13.09 -38.09 2.59
CA THR A 125 13.10 -39.35 1.86
C THR A 125 12.41 -40.43 2.70
N PHE A 126 11.49 -41.17 2.10
CA PHE A 126 10.77 -42.25 2.77
C PHE A 126 11.43 -43.60 2.50
N LEU A 127 11.88 -44.29 3.55
CA LEU A 127 12.72 -45.50 3.45
C LEU A 127 11.92 -46.81 3.36
N ASP A 128 11.04 -47.09 4.34
CA ASP A 128 10.52 -48.45 4.52
C ASP A 128 9.06 -48.67 4.08
N SER A 129 8.16 -47.70 4.33
CA SER A 129 6.70 -47.93 4.26
C SER A 129 5.93 -47.04 3.26
N ALA A 130 6.62 -46.22 2.47
CA ALA A 130 5.98 -45.26 1.57
C ALA A 130 5.85 -45.79 0.13
N PRO A 131 4.95 -45.19 -0.68
CA PRO A 131 4.89 -45.46 -2.11
C PRO A 131 6.26 -45.27 -2.74
N ARG A 132 6.70 -46.22 -3.57
CA ARG A 132 7.89 -46.04 -4.42
C ARG A 132 7.51 -45.32 -5.70
N THR A 133 8.49 -44.66 -6.30
CA THR A 133 8.38 -44.16 -7.67
C THR A 133 8.21 -45.33 -8.68
N PRO A 134 7.81 -45.06 -9.93
CA PRO A 134 7.69 -46.09 -10.97
C PRO A 134 8.99 -46.87 -11.25
N ASP A 135 10.15 -46.28 -10.95
CA ASP A 135 11.47 -46.90 -11.08
C ASP A 135 11.95 -47.62 -9.80
N HIS A 136 11.05 -47.83 -8.83
CA HIS A 136 11.31 -48.47 -7.54
C HIS A 136 12.31 -47.74 -6.62
N SER A 137 12.62 -46.47 -6.85
CA SER A 137 13.43 -45.65 -5.93
C SER A 137 12.61 -45.11 -4.74
N PRO A 138 13.27 -44.73 -3.62
CA PRO A 138 12.60 -44.11 -2.48
C PRO A 138 11.92 -42.79 -2.87
N LEU A 139 10.67 -42.61 -2.48
CA LEU A 139 9.97 -41.34 -2.68
C LEU A 139 10.68 -40.24 -1.88
N THR A 140 10.96 -39.13 -2.56
CA THR A 140 11.57 -37.95 -1.96
C THR A 140 10.69 -36.73 -2.23
N THR A 141 10.50 -35.88 -1.22
CA THR A 141 9.72 -34.64 -1.32
C THR A 141 10.54 -33.47 -0.78
N PRO A 142 10.46 -32.27 -1.39
CA PRO A 142 11.11 -31.10 -0.83
C PRO A 142 10.52 -30.75 0.53
N LEU A 143 11.38 -30.31 1.45
CA LEU A 143 11.01 -29.67 2.71
C LEU A 143 11.34 -28.18 2.62
N TYR A 144 10.40 -27.36 3.05
CA TYR A 144 10.56 -25.91 3.11
C TYR A 144 10.77 -25.49 4.56
N GLY A 145 11.93 -24.91 4.85
CA GLY A 145 12.22 -24.38 6.18
C GLY A 145 11.29 -23.22 6.52
N LEU A 146 10.85 -23.15 7.77
CA LEU A 146 10.16 -21.96 8.27
C LEU A 146 11.14 -20.78 8.32
N TRP A 147 10.64 -19.58 8.02
CA TRP A 147 11.43 -18.38 8.21
C TRP A 147 11.76 -18.21 9.70
N PRO A 148 13.04 -18.10 10.08
CA PRO A 148 13.41 -18.08 11.48
C PRO A 148 13.14 -16.73 12.13
N ASN A 149 12.88 -16.75 13.44
CA ASN A 149 12.94 -15.54 14.26
C ASN A 149 14.41 -15.22 14.54
N GLY A 150 15.00 -14.35 13.70
CA GLY A 150 16.42 -13.98 13.77
C GLY A 150 17.32 -14.89 12.94
N VAL A 151 18.55 -15.15 13.41
CA VAL A 151 19.60 -15.86 12.65
C VAL A 151 19.68 -17.36 12.95
N ARG A 152 18.64 -17.97 13.54
CA ARG A 152 18.60 -19.40 13.88
C ARG A 152 17.88 -20.18 12.79
N THR A 153 18.60 -20.58 11.75
CA THR A 153 18.04 -21.37 10.65
C THR A 153 17.55 -22.74 11.13
N PRO A 154 16.42 -23.25 10.60
CA PRO A 154 16.11 -24.68 10.67
C PRO A 154 17.27 -25.43 10.01
N SER A 155 17.92 -26.32 10.76
CA SER A 155 19.10 -27.02 10.28
C SER A 155 19.22 -28.38 10.93
N LEU A 156 19.80 -29.32 10.19
CA LEU A 156 20.12 -30.67 10.64
C LEU A 156 21.65 -30.81 10.74
N PRO A 157 22.16 -31.84 11.44
CA PRO A 157 23.54 -32.29 11.25
C PRO A 157 23.84 -32.56 9.76
N THR A 158 25.11 -32.52 9.37
CA THR A 158 25.53 -32.71 7.97
C THR A 158 25.07 -34.07 7.40
N GLU A 159 25.02 -35.07 8.26
CA GLU A 159 24.54 -36.43 7.98
C GLU A 159 23.00 -36.55 7.90
N GLY A 160 22.25 -35.50 8.27
CA GLY A 160 20.80 -35.53 8.36
C GLY A 160 20.28 -36.19 9.65
N ILE A 161 18.98 -36.51 9.67
CA ILE A 161 18.32 -37.26 10.75
C ILE A 161 17.44 -38.32 10.11
N GLU A 162 17.46 -39.53 10.68
CA GLU A 162 16.60 -40.65 10.30
C GLU A 162 15.78 -41.10 11.52
N GLY A 163 14.51 -41.45 11.31
CA GLY A 163 13.64 -41.95 12.37
C GLY A 163 12.19 -42.13 11.92
N ASP A 164 11.38 -42.63 12.84
CA ASP A 164 9.96 -42.87 12.60
C ASP A 164 9.18 -41.56 12.47
N LEU A 165 8.36 -41.45 11.43
CA LEU A 165 7.44 -40.31 11.25
C LEU A 165 6.16 -40.54 12.06
N VAL A 166 5.92 -39.70 13.07
CA VAL A 166 4.73 -39.77 13.93
C VAL A 166 3.80 -38.59 13.63
N TYR A 167 2.53 -38.87 13.31
CA TYR A 167 1.50 -37.84 13.13
C TYR A 167 1.00 -37.31 14.48
N GLY A 168 1.20 -36.02 14.73
CA GLY A 168 0.89 -35.37 16.01
C GLY A 168 -0.37 -34.49 16.04
N GLY A 169 -1.11 -34.37 14.92
CA GLY A 169 -2.29 -33.48 14.77
C GLY A 169 -2.24 -32.61 13.52
#